data_AF-A0A831WN18-F1
#
_entry.id   AF-A0A831WN18-F1
#
_cell.length_a   1.000
_cell.length_b   1.000
_cell.length_c   1.000
_cell.angle_alpha   90.00
_cell.angle_beta   90.00
_cell.angle_gamma   90.00
#
_symmetry.space_group_name_H-M   'P 1'
#
loop_
_entity.id
_entity.type
_entity.pdbx_description
1 polymer ?
#
loop_
_entity_poly.entity_id
_entity_poly.type
_entity_poly.pdbx_seq_one_letter_code
_entity_poly.pdbx_strand_id
1 'polypeptide(L)'
;MNPLIWKQQFERRLNPKVLLEPNSPSIKSLNDGFEESYDYIVSLTEEDFVFLDELIIEISNIYVQSQISYKGDISNYHSIDHLATTSEILKRGADDCDGQAILIASLLRYRGYDAYVVFGYSHVWVEVHLDNKVIYVNNPKKYGIWYCKFNEQNVQWYLLPLATLLIELFLLFFAPLFMIYYLYKKNILEHIISYVYFFRYIFILFVAFFGFVVIVLTIIKIITLWP
;
A
#
# COMPACT_ATOMS: atom_id res chain seq x y z
N MET A 1 11.39 -9.24 -4.05
CA MET A 1 10.43 -10.32 -3.78
C MET A 1 11.18 -11.50 -3.22
N ASN A 2 10.79 -11.98 -2.04
CA ASN A 2 11.38 -13.14 -1.37
C ASN A 2 10.46 -14.36 -1.54
N PRO A 3 10.79 -15.34 -2.41
CA PRO A 3 9.93 -16.50 -2.64
C PRO A 3 9.72 -17.36 -1.39
N LEU A 4 10.62 -17.28 -0.41
CA LEU A 4 10.57 -18.11 0.81
C LEU A 4 9.35 -17.81 1.68
N ILE A 5 8.78 -16.61 1.60
CA ILE A 5 7.61 -16.20 2.38
C ILE A 5 6.29 -16.39 1.61
N TRP A 6 6.31 -16.76 0.33
CA TRP A 6 5.10 -16.82 -0.50
C TRP A 6 4.06 -17.79 0.02
N LYS A 7 4.49 -18.96 0.50
CA LYS A 7 3.57 -19.94 1.09
C LYS A 7 2.78 -19.32 2.25
N GLN A 8 3.50 -18.71 3.19
CA GLN A 8 2.90 -18.07 4.36
C GLN A 8 1.99 -16.90 3.97
N GLN A 9 2.41 -16.08 3.01
CA GLN A 9 1.61 -14.95 2.52
C GLN A 9 0.33 -15.41 1.81
N PHE A 10 0.40 -16.51 1.07
CA PHE A 10 -0.78 -17.13 0.46
C PHE A 10 -1.75 -17.67 1.50
N GLU A 11 -1.24 -18.37 2.52
CA GLU A 11 -2.03 -18.88 3.65
C GLU A 11 -2.73 -17.73 4.40
N ARG A 12 -2.04 -16.62 4.64
CA ARG A 12 -2.60 -15.41 5.28
C ARG A 12 -3.71 -14.78 4.45
N ARG A 13 -3.61 -14.78 3.12
CA ARG A 13 -4.68 -14.27 2.24
C ARG A 13 -5.91 -15.16 2.24
N LEU A 14 -5.73 -16.47 2.32
CA LEU A 14 -6.84 -17.41 2.42
C LEU A 14 -7.50 -17.41 3.81
N ASN A 15 -6.71 -17.15 4.85
CA ASN A 15 -7.18 -17.08 6.23
C ASN A 15 -6.68 -15.81 6.93
N PRO A 16 -7.26 -14.64 6.60
CA PRO A 16 -6.76 -13.36 7.10
C PRO A 16 -6.97 -13.17 8.61
N LYS A 17 -7.81 -14.01 9.25
CA LYS A 17 -8.05 -13.99 10.69
C LYS A 17 -6.75 -14.16 11.51
N VAL A 18 -5.76 -14.86 10.96
CA VAL A 18 -4.46 -15.10 11.64
C VAL A 18 -3.62 -13.82 11.79
N LEU A 19 -3.99 -12.74 11.12
CA LEU A 19 -3.29 -11.46 11.20
C LEU A 19 -3.60 -10.71 12.50
N LEU A 20 -4.82 -10.89 13.03
CA LEU A 20 -5.24 -10.28 14.30
C LEU A 20 -4.91 -11.21 15.46
N GLU A 21 -4.23 -10.66 16.46
CA GLU A 21 -3.84 -11.39 17.66
C GLU A 21 -4.28 -10.61 18.92
N PRO A 22 -5.58 -10.32 19.10
CA PRO A 22 -6.04 -9.42 20.16
C PRO A 22 -5.67 -9.93 21.55
N ASN A 23 -5.66 -11.25 21.76
CA ASN A 23 -5.32 -11.86 23.04
C ASN A 23 -3.81 -12.13 23.22
N SER A 24 -2.96 -11.59 22.35
CA SER A 24 -1.51 -11.79 22.46
C SER A 24 -0.89 -10.94 23.59
N PRO A 25 0.22 -11.40 24.18
CA PRO A 25 0.99 -10.58 25.13
C PRO A 25 1.45 -9.24 24.53
N SER A 26 1.71 -9.21 23.22
CA SER A 26 2.14 -7.99 22.52
C SER A 26 1.02 -6.95 22.45
N ILE A 27 -0.22 -7.36 22.18
CA ILE A 27 -1.38 -6.44 22.23
C ILE A 27 -1.68 -6.01 23.65
N LYS A 28 -1.56 -6.90 24.63
CA LYS A 28 -1.68 -6.50 26.03
C LYS A 28 -0.67 -5.39 26.38
N SER A 29 0.61 -5.57 26.04
CA SER A 29 1.63 -4.55 26.29
C SER A 29 1.35 -3.24 25.55
N LEU A 30 0.81 -3.31 24.33
CA LEU A 30 0.38 -2.13 23.57
C LEU A 30 -0.78 -1.42 24.27
N ASN A 31 -1.76 -2.17 24.79
CA ASN A 31 -2.89 -1.63 25.54
C ASN A 31 -2.44 -1.01 26.87
N ASP A 32 -1.50 -1.62 27.58
CA ASP A 32 -0.99 -1.07 28.84
C ASP A 32 -0.39 0.34 28.61
N GLY A 33 0.38 0.54 27.53
CA GLY A 33 0.88 1.87 27.14
C GLY A 33 -0.20 2.82 26.59
N PHE A 34 -1.27 2.28 26.00
CA PHE A 34 -2.44 3.05 25.59
C PHE A 34 -3.16 3.62 26.80
N GLU A 35 -3.41 2.83 27.85
CA GLU A 35 -4.11 3.28 29.07
C GLU A 35 -3.35 4.41 29.76
N GLU A 36 -2.02 4.32 29.85
CA GLU A 36 -1.19 5.42 30.39
C GLU A 36 -1.37 6.72 29.59
N SER A 37 -1.48 6.62 28.26
CA SER A 37 -1.69 7.77 27.38
C SER A 37 -3.12 8.30 27.47
N TYR A 38 -4.09 7.39 27.62
CA TYR A 38 -5.52 7.68 27.69
C TYR A 38 -5.90 8.34 29.01
N ASP A 39 -5.44 7.80 30.15
CA ASP A 39 -5.68 8.36 31.48
C ASP A 39 -5.17 9.80 31.57
N TYR A 40 -4.03 10.07 30.93
CA TYR A 40 -3.53 11.44 30.80
C TYR A 40 -4.50 12.34 30.02
N ILE A 41 -4.97 11.91 28.85
CA ILE A 41 -5.90 12.69 28.02
C ILE A 41 -7.23 12.92 28.75
N VAL A 42 -7.80 11.88 29.37
CA VAL A 42 -9.06 11.98 30.12
C VAL A 42 -8.89 12.90 31.32
N SER A 43 -7.75 12.87 32.01
CA SER A 43 -7.48 13.78 33.14
C SER A 43 -7.42 15.26 32.75
N LEU A 44 -7.17 15.56 31.46
CA LEU A 44 -7.15 16.92 30.92
C LEU A 44 -8.53 17.43 30.51
N THR A 45 -9.55 16.57 30.48
CA THR A 45 -10.88 16.92 29.99
C THR A 45 -11.91 16.81 31.11
N GLU A 46 -12.44 17.94 31.59
CA GLU A 46 -13.36 18.03 32.74
C GLU A 46 -14.84 17.66 32.43
N GLU A 47 -15.19 17.19 31.24
CA GLU A 47 -16.59 17.00 30.81
C GLU A 47 -17.04 15.52 30.72
N ASP A 48 -18.31 15.27 31.08
CA ASP A 48 -19.03 14.02 30.86
C ASP A 48 -19.18 13.76 29.35
N PHE A 49 -18.26 12.99 28.75
CA PHE A 49 -18.30 12.68 27.33
C PHE A 49 -19.47 11.77 26.98
N VAL A 50 -20.49 12.36 26.36
CA VAL A 50 -21.57 11.67 25.65
C VAL A 50 -21.04 10.81 24.47
N PHE A 51 -19.76 10.96 24.09
CA PHE A 51 -19.12 10.31 22.94
C PHE A 51 -17.83 9.53 23.29
N LEU A 52 -17.77 8.94 24.49
CA LEU A 52 -16.56 8.28 25.00
C LEU A 52 -16.00 7.21 24.04
N ASP A 53 -16.87 6.40 23.40
CA ASP A 53 -16.44 5.37 22.45
C ASP A 53 -15.77 5.95 21.21
N GLU A 54 -16.32 7.03 20.64
CA GLU A 54 -15.72 7.70 19.48
C GLU A 54 -14.34 8.27 19.81
N LEU A 55 -14.22 8.85 21.00
CA LEU A 55 -12.95 9.39 21.48
C LEU A 55 -11.93 8.26 21.66
N ILE A 56 -12.29 7.14 22.30
CA ILE A 56 -11.41 5.98 22.48
C ILE A 56 -10.96 5.44 21.12
N ILE A 57 -11.88 5.33 20.16
CA ILE A 57 -11.59 4.83 18.82
C ILE A 57 -10.62 5.76 18.07
N GLU A 58 -10.81 7.08 18.15
CA GLU A 58 -9.93 8.06 17.51
C GLU A 58 -8.55 8.11 18.19
N ILE A 59 -8.49 8.09 19.52
CA ILE A 59 -7.22 8.03 20.25
C ILE A 59 -6.49 6.74 19.92
N SER A 60 -7.18 5.61 19.75
CA SER A 60 -6.57 4.33 19.36
C SER A 60 -5.86 4.44 18.01
N ASN A 61 -6.47 5.14 17.05
CA ASN A 61 -5.85 5.42 15.75
C ASN A 61 -4.56 6.21 15.90
N ILE A 62 -4.63 7.35 16.59
CA ILE A 62 -3.49 8.25 16.80
C ILE A 62 -2.37 7.53 17.56
N TYR A 63 -2.72 6.79 18.61
CA TYR A 63 -1.79 6.03 19.42
C TYR A 63 -1.05 4.99 18.57
N VAL A 64 -1.74 4.11 17.83
CA VAL A 64 -1.09 3.11 16.98
C VAL A 64 -0.16 3.77 15.95
N GLN A 65 -0.59 4.87 15.32
CA GLN A 65 0.24 5.61 14.36
C GLN A 65 1.50 6.21 15.00
N SER A 66 1.47 6.51 16.30
CA SER A 66 2.66 6.95 17.06
C SER A 66 3.61 5.81 17.42
N GLN A 67 3.11 4.57 17.51
CA GLN A 67 3.90 3.42 17.94
C GLN A 67 4.70 2.79 16.81
N ILE A 68 4.27 2.95 15.56
CA ILE A 68 4.95 2.38 14.39
C ILE A 68 5.19 3.42 13.29
N SER A 69 6.32 3.31 12.61
CA SER A 69 6.61 4.16 11.45
C SER A 69 5.87 3.70 10.19
N TYR A 70 5.29 4.62 9.43
CA TYR A 70 4.69 4.28 8.13
C TYR A 70 5.76 3.93 7.09
N LYS A 71 5.82 2.68 6.64
CA LYS A 71 6.77 2.21 5.61
C LYS A 71 6.17 1.12 4.74
N GLY A 72 6.24 1.29 3.42
CA GLY A 72 5.77 0.29 2.46
C GLY A 72 6.59 -0.99 2.45
N ASP A 73 5.93 -2.10 2.11
CA ASP A 73 6.45 -3.47 2.20
C ASP A 73 7.76 -3.75 1.48
N ILE A 74 8.00 -3.12 0.34
CA ILE A 74 9.22 -3.37 -0.42
C ILE A 74 10.44 -2.88 0.38
N SER A 75 10.30 -1.75 1.06
CA SER A 75 11.34 -1.18 1.91
C SER A 75 11.43 -1.87 3.27
N ASN A 76 10.31 -2.42 3.76
CA ASN A 76 10.20 -2.97 5.09
C ASN A 76 10.45 -4.49 5.14
N TYR A 77 9.79 -5.27 4.29
CA TYR A 77 9.80 -6.74 4.25
C TYR A 77 10.45 -7.32 2.99
N HIS A 78 10.92 -6.48 2.05
CA HIS A 78 11.44 -6.90 0.74
C HIS A 78 10.45 -7.75 -0.08
N SER A 79 9.18 -7.51 0.17
CA SER A 79 8.02 -8.20 -0.39
C SER A 79 7.07 -7.18 -1.01
N ILE A 80 6.24 -7.64 -1.95
CA ILE A 80 5.14 -6.85 -2.47
C ILE A 80 3.91 -7.27 -1.66
N ASP A 81 3.19 -6.31 -1.08
CA ASP A 81 1.92 -6.54 -0.37
C ASP A 81 2.09 -7.62 0.72
N HIS A 82 2.91 -7.34 1.73
CA HIS A 82 3.23 -8.26 2.81
C HIS A 82 2.24 -8.13 3.96
N LEU A 83 1.36 -9.12 4.11
CA LEU A 83 0.43 -9.14 5.24
C LEU A 83 1.18 -9.60 6.49
N ALA A 84 1.54 -8.68 7.36
CA ALA A 84 2.17 -8.97 8.64
C ALA A 84 1.14 -9.27 9.73
N THR A 85 1.50 -10.16 10.66
CA THR A 85 0.75 -10.37 11.90
C THR A 85 1.02 -9.24 12.88
N THR A 86 0.12 -9.06 13.84
CA THR A 86 0.26 -8.11 14.94
C THR A 86 1.63 -8.18 15.63
N SER A 87 2.09 -9.39 15.97
CA SER A 87 3.41 -9.60 16.59
C SER A 87 4.58 -9.21 15.68
N GLU A 88 4.48 -9.46 14.37
CA GLU A 88 5.51 -9.08 13.39
C GLU A 88 5.58 -7.56 13.22
N ILE A 89 4.44 -6.89 13.17
CA ILE A 89 4.34 -5.43 13.03
C ILE A 89 5.01 -4.75 14.23
N LEU A 90 4.62 -5.14 15.46
CA LEU A 90 5.17 -4.56 16.69
C LEU A 90 6.66 -4.85 16.83
N LYS A 91 7.11 -6.06 16.49
CA LYS A 91 8.53 -6.40 16.49
C LYS A 91 9.33 -5.56 15.49
N ARG A 92 8.74 -5.24 14.34
CA ARG A 92 9.38 -4.44 13.30
C ARG A 92 9.38 -2.96 13.63
N GLY A 93 8.36 -2.49 14.33
CA GLY A 93 8.14 -1.06 14.65
C GLY A 93 7.77 -0.22 13.42
N ALA A 94 7.37 -0.86 12.33
CA ALA A 94 7.02 -0.18 11.09
C ALA A 94 6.14 -1.08 10.21
N ASP A 95 5.16 -0.49 9.54
CA ASP A 95 4.38 -1.10 8.47
C ASP A 95 3.60 -0.03 7.69
N ASP A 96 2.81 -0.40 6.68
CA ASP A 96 1.94 0.54 5.97
C ASP A 96 0.48 0.53 6.44
N CYS A 97 -0.47 0.85 5.56
CA CYS A 97 -1.87 1.02 5.89
C CYS A 97 -2.53 -0.25 6.43
N ASP A 98 -2.13 -1.42 5.94
CA ASP A 98 -2.69 -2.70 6.38
C ASP A 98 -2.20 -3.07 7.78
N GLY A 99 -0.91 -2.93 8.07
CA GLY A 99 -0.34 -3.17 9.38
C GLY A 99 -0.89 -2.21 10.44
N GLN A 100 -1.07 -0.92 10.11
CA GLN A 100 -1.76 0.01 11.00
C GLN A 100 -3.20 -0.43 11.29
N ALA A 101 -3.97 -0.81 10.28
CA ALA A 101 -5.35 -1.27 10.46
C ALA A 101 -5.42 -2.57 11.28
N ILE A 102 -4.51 -3.52 11.05
CA ILE A 102 -4.43 -4.78 11.81
C ILE A 102 -4.13 -4.52 13.29
N LEU A 103 -3.21 -3.59 13.60
CA LEU A 103 -2.93 -3.20 14.99
C LEU A 103 -4.09 -2.47 15.65
N ILE A 104 -4.70 -1.49 14.96
CA ILE A 104 -5.85 -0.74 15.47
C ILE A 104 -7.00 -1.70 15.78
N ALA A 105 -7.35 -2.59 14.84
CA ALA A 105 -8.41 -3.55 15.05
C ALA A 105 -8.06 -4.50 16.20
N SER A 106 -6.83 -5.03 16.27
CA SER A 106 -6.42 -5.94 17.36
C SER A 106 -6.50 -5.27 18.74
N LEU A 107 -6.07 -4.01 18.86
CA LEU A 107 -6.18 -3.22 20.10
C LEU A 107 -7.64 -3.01 20.49
N LEU A 108 -8.49 -2.58 19.55
CA LEU A 108 -9.92 -2.35 19.81
C LEU A 108 -10.66 -3.64 20.17
N ARG A 109 -10.33 -4.75 19.50
CA ARG A 109 -10.84 -6.10 19.82
C ARG A 109 -10.44 -6.52 21.23
N TYR A 110 -9.20 -6.27 21.65
CA TYR A 110 -8.75 -6.53 23.02
C TYR A 110 -9.56 -5.73 24.06
N ARG A 111 -9.92 -4.49 23.73
CA ARG A 111 -10.78 -3.63 24.56
C ARG A 111 -12.28 -3.97 24.51
N GLY A 112 -12.67 -5.00 23.73
CA GLY A 112 -14.04 -5.48 23.66
C GLY A 112 -14.92 -4.84 22.57
N TYR A 113 -14.37 -3.97 21.72
CA TYR A 113 -15.12 -3.38 20.60
C TYR A 113 -15.35 -4.38 19.46
N ASP A 114 -16.46 -4.27 18.73
CA ASP A 114 -16.70 -5.02 17.50
C ASP A 114 -16.00 -4.37 16.30
N ALA A 115 -14.68 -4.57 16.22
CA ALA A 115 -13.82 -3.98 15.20
C ALA A 115 -13.44 -4.98 14.10
N TYR A 116 -13.40 -4.51 12.85
CA TYR A 116 -13.04 -5.30 11.67
C TYR A 116 -11.98 -4.60 10.85
N VAL A 117 -10.98 -5.34 10.37
CA VAL A 117 -10.09 -4.89 9.31
C VAL A 117 -10.82 -5.03 7.98
N VAL A 118 -10.71 -4.01 7.12
CA VAL A 118 -11.40 -3.94 5.83
C VAL A 118 -10.41 -3.67 4.71
N PHE A 119 -10.29 -4.61 3.79
CA PHE A 119 -9.42 -4.52 2.62
C PHE A 119 -10.20 -3.98 1.42
N GLY A 120 -9.80 -2.80 0.95
CA GLY A 120 -10.21 -2.23 -0.33
C GLY A 120 -9.11 -2.33 -1.39
N TYR A 121 -9.37 -1.79 -2.57
CA TYR A 121 -8.46 -1.90 -3.72
C TYR A 121 -7.12 -1.18 -3.54
N SER A 122 -7.11 -0.07 -2.82
CA SER A 122 -5.93 0.79 -2.70
C SER A 122 -5.59 1.17 -1.26
N HIS A 123 -6.36 0.69 -0.29
CA HIS A 123 -6.23 1.08 1.11
C HIS A 123 -6.89 0.04 2.01
N VAL A 124 -6.38 -0.06 3.23
CA VAL A 124 -6.92 -0.90 4.30
C VAL A 124 -7.29 0.00 5.47
N TRP A 125 -8.47 -0.21 6.06
CA TRP A 125 -8.99 0.57 7.18
C TRP A 125 -9.65 -0.31 8.22
N VAL A 126 -10.12 0.29 9.31
CA VAL A 126 -10.88 -0.40 10.35
C VAL A 126 -12.32 0.12 10.41
N GLU A 127 -13.27 -0.79 10.56
CA GLU A 127 -14.66 -0.45 10.91
C GLU A 127 -14.95 -0.91 12.33
N VAL A 128 -15.49 -0.02 13.15
CA VAL A 128 -15.99 -0.35 14.49
C VAL A 128 -17.51 -0.26 14.48
N HIS A 129 -18.17 -1.36 14.82
CA HIS A 129 -19.61 -1.50 14.82
C HIS A 129 -20.12 -1.23 16.23
N LEU A 130 -20.88 -0.15 16.38
CA LEU A 130 -21.61 0.21 17.60
C LEU A 130 -23.11 0.01 17.34
N ASP A 131 -23.92 -0.09 18.40
CA ASP A 131 -25.34 -0.44 18.32
C ASP A 131 -26.14 0.31 17.24
N ASN A 132 -25.82 1.59 17.01
CA ASN A 132 -26.56 2.46 16.09
C ASN A 132 -25.73 3.02 14.93
N LYS A 133 -24.44 2.70 14.82
CA LYS A 133 -23.55 3.27 13.79
C LYS A 133 -22.27 2.49 13.56
N VAL A 134 -21.64 2.73 12.42
CA VAL A 134 -20.31 2.24 12.09
C VAL A 134 -19.34 3.42 12.05
N ILE A 135 -18.24 3.32 12.78
CA ILE A 135 -17.14 4.29 12.77
C ILE A 135 -16.03 3.74 11.88
N TYR A 136 -15.53 4.58 10.96
CA TYR A 136 -14.45 4.24 10.04
C TYR A 136 -13.16 4.88 10.53
N VAL A 137 -12.15 4.07 10.77
CA VAL A 137 -10.87 4.48 11.34
C VAL A 137 -9.78 4.25 10.32
N ASN A 138 -8.85 5.20 10.20
CA ASN A 138 -7.81 5.18 9.18
C ASN A 138 -8.38 5.09 7.74
N ASN A 139 -9.49 5.78 7.45
CA ASN A 139 -10.10 5.82 6.11
C ASN A 139 -10.22 7.27 5.57
N PRO A 140 -9.10 7.93 5.25
CA PRO A 140 -9.07 9.38 4.96
C PRO A 140 -9.87 9.78 3.71
N LYS A 141 -10.04 8.87 2.73
CA LYS A 141 -10.78 9.14 1.49
C LYS A 141 -12.20 8.58 1.49
N LYS A 142 -12.67 8.01 2.60
CA LYS A 142 -13.95 7.29 2.69
C LYS A 142 -14.10 6.26 1.58
N TYR A 143 -13.08 5.42 1.40
CA TYR A 143 -13.15 4.30 0.48
C TYR A 143 -14.35 3.43 0.86
N GLY A 144 -15.25 3.19 -0.10
CA GLY A 144 -16.50 2.44 0.12
C GLY A 144 -16.50 1.05 -0.51
N ILE A 145 -15.58 0.76 -1.43
CA ILE A 145 -15.49 -0.55 -2.10
C ILE A 145 -14.44 -1.39 -1.37
N TRP A 146 -14.88 -2.54 -0.87
CA TRP A 146 -14.04 -3.52 -0.18
C TRP A 146 -14.30 -4.93 -0.73
N TYR A 147 -13.33 -5.81 -0.58
CA TYR A 147 -13.42 -7.20 -1.03
C TYR A 147 -13.20 -8.22 0.08
N CYS A 148 -12.56 -7.84 1.18
CA CYS A 148 -12.40 -8.67 2.36
C CYS A 148 -12.62 -7.84 3.63
N LYS A 149 -13.37 -8.38 4.58
CA LYS A 149 -13.62 -7.79 5.89
C LYS A 149 -13.52 -8.87 6.95
N PHE A 150 -12.72 -8.67 7.99
CA PHE A 150 -12.44 -9.73 8.95
C PHE A 150 -12.05 -9.22 10.33
N ASN A 151 -12.25 -10.08 11.31
CA ASN A 151 -11.62 -10.03 12.63
C ASN A 151 -11.12 -11.44 12.99
N GLU A 152 -10.72 -11.68 14.23
CA GLU A 152 -10.20 -12.98 14.66
C GLU A 152 -11.26 -14.10 14.64
N GLN A 153 -12.55 -13.76 14.60
CA GLN A 153 -13.67 -14.70 14.65
C GLN A 153 -14.32 -14.92 13.28
N ASN A 154 -14.50 -13.85 12.50
CA ASN A 154 -15.31 -13.80 11.30
C ASN A 154 -14.51 -13.30 10.09
N VAL A 155 -14.83 -13.83 8.91
CA VAL A 155 -14.29 -13.37 7.63
C VAL A 155 -15.45 -13.28 6.65
N GLN A 156 -15.54 -12.15 5.96
CA GLN A 156 -16.53 -11.84 4.96
C GLN A 156 -15.81 -11.49 3.67
N TRP A 157 -16.20 -12.16 2.59
CA TRP A 157 -15.65 -11.95 1.27
C TRP A 157 -16.71 -11.35 0.37
N TYR A 158 -16.37 -10.24 -0.30
CA TYR A 158 -17.21 -9.70 -1.35
C TYR A 158 -16.64 -10.09 -2.71
N LEU A 159 -17.19 -11.18 -3.27
CA LEU A 159 -16.62 -11.85 -4.45
C LEU A 159 -16.63 -10.98 -5.70
N LEU A 160 -17.63 -10.10 -5.89
CA LEU A 160 -17.69 -9.25 -7.08
C LEU A 160 -16.55 -8.22 -7.08
N PRO A 161 -16.35 -7.41 -6.02
CA PRO A 161 -15.17 -6.56 -5.94
C PRO A 161 -13.85 -7.33 -6.07
N LEU A 162 -13.72 -8.49 -5.42
CA LEU A 162 -12.53 -9.33 -5.52
C LEU A 162 -12.27 -9.77 -6.98
N ALA A 163 -13.30 -10.25 -7.68
CA ALA A 163 -13.19 -10.69 -9.06
C ALA A 163 -12.79 -9.53 -9.99
N THR A 164 -13.35 -8.35 -9.79
CA THR A 164 -12.96 -7.14 -10.55
C THR A 164 -11.48 -6.83 -10.35
N LEU A 165 -10.97 -6.85 -9.11
CA LEU A 165 -9.55 -6.63 -8.83
C LEU A 165 -8.65 -7.67 -9.52
N LEU A 166 -9.04 -8.95 -9.47
CA LEU A 166 -8.30 -10.03 -10.12
C LEU A 166 -8.29 -9.88 -11.66
N ILE A 167 -9.41 -9.47 -12.25
CA ILE A 167 -9.51 -9.22 -13.70
C ILE A 167 -8.65 -8.03 -14.09
N GLU A 168 -8.67 -6.93 -13.32
CA GLU A 168 -7.83 -5.76 -13.57
C GLU A 168 -6.34 -6.10 -13.53
N LEU A 169 -5.90 -6.83 -12.50
CA LEU A 169 -4.53 -7.32 -12.39
C LEU A 169 -4.19 -8.25 -13.55
N PHE A 170 -5.06 -9.20 -13.89
CA PHE A 170 -4.86 -10.08 -15.04
C PHE A 170 -4.69 -9.29 -16.34
N LEU A 171 -5.57 -8.33 -16.61
CA LEU A 171 -5.46 -7.50 -17.82
C LEU A 171 -4.18 -6.66 -17.82
N LEU A 172 -3.80 -6.08 -16.68
CA LEU A 172 -2.57 -5.29 -16.56
C LEU A 172 -1.32 -6.10 -16.92
N PHE A 173 -1.22 -7.34 -16.47
CA PHE A 173 -0.05 -8.19 -16.73
C PHE A 173 -0.11 -8.90 -18.08
N PHE A 174 -1.28 -9.39 -18.51
CA PHE A 174 -1.39 -10.23 -19.70
C PHE A 174 -1.70 -9.44 -20.97
N ALA A 175 -2.40 -8.29 -20.92
CA ALA A 175 -2.69 -7.52 -22.12
C ALA A 175 -1.42 -7.06 -22.86
N PRO A 176 -0.34 -6.60 -22.19
CA PRO A 176 0.92 -6.30 -22.87
C PRO A 176 1.55 -7.51 -23.54
N LEU A 177 1.50 -8.69 -22.90
CA LEU A 177 2.04 -9.94 -23.46
C LEU A 177 1.24 -10.37 -24.71
N PHE A 178 -0.09 -10.30 -24.65
CA PHE A 178 -0.95 -10.58 -25.80
C PHE A 178 -0.74 -9.58 -26.93
N MET A 179 -0.51 -8.30 -26.61
CA MET A 179 -0.20 -7.27 -27.59
C MET A 179 1.14 -7.58 -28.29
N ILE A 180 2.20 -7.90 -27.54
CA ILE A 180 3.50 -8.30 -28.09
C ILE A 180 3.34 -9.53 -28.98
N TYR A 181 2.63 -10.56 -28.51
CA TYR A 181 2.36 -11.77 -29.29
C TYR A 181 1.58 -11.48 -30.58
N TYR A 182 0.57 -10.62 -30.51
CA TYR A 182 -0.22 -10.20 -31.68
C TYR A 182 0.62 -9.43 -32.70
N LEU A 183 1.43 -8.46 -32.24
CA LEU A 183 2.34 -7.68 -33.09
C LEU A 183 3.38 -8.57 -33.78
N TYR A 184 3.91 -9.55 -33.06
CA TYR A 184 4.80 -10.57 -33.59
C TYR A 184 4.09 -11.39 -34.70
N LYS A 185 2.90 -11.94 -34.42
CA LYS A 185 2.14 -12.76 -35.38
C LYS A 185 1.76 -12.00 -36.66
N LYS A 186 1.63 -10.67 -36.58
CA LYS A 186 1.26 -9.81 -37.72
C LYS A 186 2.47 -9.26 -38.49
N ASN A 187 3.71 -9.65 -38.15
CA ASN A 187 4.94 -9.03 -38.66
C ASN A 187 4.98 -7.49 -38.51
N ILE A 188 4.14 -6.92 -37.63
CA ILE A 188 4.16 -5.48 -37.33
C ILE A 188 5.45 -5.15 -36.57
N LEU A 189 5.98 -6.10 -35.80
CA LEU A 189 7.26 -5.94 -35.12
C LEU A 189 8.40 -5.64 -36.11
N GLU A 190 8.40 -6.26 -37.29
CA GLU A 190 9.39 -6.00 -38.35
C GLU A 190 9.27 -4.55 -38.87
N HIS A 191 8.03 -4.05 -39.01
CA HIS A 191 7.78 -2.67 -39.43
C HIS A 191 8.21 -1.67 -38.36
N ILE A 192 7.85 -1.91 -37.08
CA ILE A 192 8.26 -1.05 -35.96
C ILE A 192 9.79 -1.03 -35.84
N ILE A 193 10.45 -2.19 -35.92
CA ILE A 193 11.91 -2.31 -35.89
C ILE A 193 12.53 -1.53 -37.07
N SER A 194 11.98 -1.67 -38.29
CA SER A 194 12.43 -0.91 -39.47
C SER A 194 12.32 0.60 -39.26
N TYR A 195 11.22 1.09 -38.67
CA TYR A 195 11.05 2.50 -38.31
C TYR A 195 12.06 2.96 -37.25
N VAL A 196 12.32 2.16 -36.21
CA VAL A 196 13.35 2.47 -35.20
C VAL A 196 14.74 2.54 -35.83
N TYR A 197 15.07 1.63 -36.76
CA TYR A 197 16.31 1.70 -37.52
C TYR A 197 16.38 2.96 -38.38
N PHE A 198 15.31 3.35 -39.05
CA PHE A 198 15.23 4.61 -39.79
C PHE A 198 15.53 5.83 -38.90
N PHE A 199 14.94 5.89 -37.71
CA PHE A 199 15.22 6.97 -36.74
C PHE A 199 16.65 6.96 -36.22
N ARG A 200 17.29 5.78 -36.08
CA ARG A 200 18.73 5.69 -35.75
C ARG A 200 19.59 6.39 -36.80
N TYR A 201 19.29 6.23 -38.09
CA TYR A 201 20.02 6.92 -39.16
C TYR A 201 19.78 8.43 -39.16
N ILE A 202 18.53 8.86 -38.92
CA ILE A 202 18.21 10.29 -38.74
C ILE A 202 18.99 10.88 -37.57
N PHE A 203 19.07 10.16 -36.44
CA PHE A 203 19.82 10.62 -35.27
C PHE A 203 21.32 10.74 -35.55
N ILE A 204 21.92 9.76 -36.23
CA ILE A 204 23.34 9.83 -36.64
C ILE A 204 23.58 11.03 -37.56
N LEU A 205 22.71 11.27 -38.53
CA LEU A 205 22.77 12.44 -39.42
C LEU A 205 22.67 13.76 -38.64
N PHE A 206 21.76 13.83 -37.67
CA PHE A 206 21.59 15.00 -36.81
C PHE A 206 22.86 15.28 -35.99
N VAL A 207 23.46 14.26 -35.37
CA VAL A 207 24.70 14.39 -34.60
C VAL A 207 25.87 14.81 -35.50
N ALA A 208 25.99 14.23 -36.69
CA ALA A 208 27.05 14.59 -37.65
C ALA A 208 26.91 16.05 -38.12
N PHE A 209 25.68 16.48 -38.45
CA PHE A 209 25.39 17.86 -38.82
C PHE A 209 25.71 18.83 -37.68
N PHE A 210 25.29 18.50 -36.46
CA PHE A 210 25.59 19.33 -35.28
C PHE A 210 27.10 19.45 -35.04
N GLY A 211 27.84 18.34 -35.13
CA GLY A 211 29.31 18.35 -35.05
C GLY A 211 29.96 19.22 -36.14
N PHE A 212 29.46 19.14 -37.38
CA PHE A 212 29.91 19.99 -38.48
C PHE A 212 29.68 21.48 -38.19
N VAL A 213 28.48 21.85 -37.71
CA VAL A 213 28.17 23.23 -37.32
C VAL A 213 29.13 23.73 -36.24
N VAL A 214 29.41 22.92 -35.21
CA VAL A 214 30.37 23.28 -34.16
C VAL A 214 31.77 23.51 -34.73
N ILE A 215 32.24 22.65 -35.65
CA ILE A 215 33.54 22.81 -36.31
C ILE A 215 33.57 24.12 -37.11
N VAL A 216 32.55 24.39 -37.93
CA VAL A 216 32.46 25.63 -38.73
C VAL A 216 32.48 26.85 -37.84
N LEU A 217 31.67 26.87 -36.77
CA LEU A 217 31.66 27.97 -35.80
C LEU A 217 33.01 28.16 -35.12
N THR A 218 33.71 27.07 -34.82
CA THR A 218 35.06 27.11 -34.23
C THR A 218 36.08 27.70 -35.22
N ILE A 219 36.04 27.29 -36.50
CA ILE A 219 36.91 27.83 -37.56
C ILE A 219 36.64 29.33 -37.76
N ILE A 220 35.36 29.74 -37.87
CA ILE A 220 34.98 31.15 -37.99
C ILE A 220 35.55 31.92 -36.80
N LYS A 221 35.36 31.41 -35.57
CA LYS A 221 35.87 32.04 -34.36
C LYS A 221 37.40 32.19 -34.40
N ILE A 222 38.14 31.16 -34.82
CA ILE A 222 39.60 31.21 -34.97
C ILE A 222 40.01 32.28 -36.00
N ILE A 223 39.39 32.30 -37.17
CA ILE A 223 39.68 33.27 -38.24
C ILE A 223 39.39 34.70 -37.76
N THR A 224 38.27 34.93 -37.07
CA THR A 224 37.90 36.27 -36.57
C THR A 224 38.73 36.76 -35.40
N LEU A 225 39.43 35.87 -34.69
CA LEU A 225 40.29 36.20 -33.54
C LEU A 225 41.77 36.30 -33.92
N TRP A 226 42.14 36.03 -35.17
CA TRP A 226 43.49 36.27 -35.68
C TRP A 226 43.51 37.62 -36.41
N PRO A 227 44.11 38.67 -35.81
CA PRO A 227 44.25 40.00 -36.42
C PRO A 227 45.22 40.00 -37.62
#